data_AF-A0A1J4UC22-F1
#
_entry.id   AF-A0A1J4UC22-F1
#
_cell.length_a   1.000
_cell.length_b   1.000
_cell.length_c   1.000
_cell.angle_alpha   90.00
_cell.angle_beta   90.00
_cell.angle_gamma   90.00
#
_symmetry.space_group_name_H-M   'P 1'
#
loop_
_entity.id
_entity.type
_entity.pdbx_description
1 polymer ?
#
loop_
_entity_poly.entity_id
_entity_poly.type
_entity_poly.pdbx_seq_one_letter_code
_entity_poly.pdbx_strand_id
1 'polypeptide(L)'
;MHIYVFMLAIFVGFELITKVPPTLHTPLMSGSNAISGITIVGAILSAGLKDFTVSTILGLVAVIFAMINVVGGFLVTDRMLKMFKKK
;
A
#
# COMPACT_ATOMS: atom_id res chain seq x y z
N MET A 1 6.96 -22.90 -2.45
CA MET A 1 6.30 -21.96 -3.38
C MET A 1 6.39 -20.50 -2.91
N HIS A 2 6.07 -20.17 -1.65
CA HIS A 2 6.10 -18.78 -1.15
C HIS A 2 7.48 -18.09 -1.21
N ILE A 3 8.57 -18.80 -0.89
CA ILE A 3 9.94 -18.23 -0.92
C ILE A 3 10.35 -17.84 -2.35
N TYR A 4 10.07 -18.68 -3.34
CA TYR A 4 10.36 -18.37 -4.74
C TYR A 4 9.56 -17.14 -5.22
N VAL A 5 8.27 -17.04 -4.86
CA VAL A 5 7.45 -15.86 -5.16
C VAL A 5 8.02 -14.61 -4.49
N PHE A 6 8.42 -14.71 -3.22
CA PHE A 6 9.03 -13.60 -2.48
C PHE A 6 10.33 -13.11 -3.14
N MET A 7 11.25 -14.03 -3.46
CA MET A 7 12.51 -13.68 -4.13
C MET A 7 12.27 -13.03 -5.50
N LEU A 8 11.41 -13.63 -6.33
CA LEU A 8 11.10 -13.09 -7.66
C LEU A 8 10.41 -11.72 -7.56
N ALA A 9 9.51 -11.52 -6.59
CA ALA A 9 8.85 -10.23 -6.38
C ALA A 9 9.85 -9.12 -6.01
N ILE A 10 10.87 -9.42 -5.21
CA ILE A 10 11.95 -8.47 -4.89
C ILE A 10 12.71 -8.06 -6.17
N PHE A 11 13.13 -9.05 -6.98
CA PHE A 11 13.83 -8.77 -8.23
C PHE A 11 12.98 -7.93 -9.19
N VAL A 12 11.70 -8.26 -9.34
CA VAL A 12 10.76 -7.50 -10.16
C VAL A 12 10.60 -6.06 -9.63
N GLY A 13 10.47 -5.88 -8.32
CA GLY A 13 10.38 -4.56 -7.70
C GLY A 13 11.60 -3.69 -7.99
N PHE A 14 12.80 -4.25 -7.85
CA PHE A 14 14.06 -3.56 -8.14
C PHE A 14 14.16 -3.15 -9.63
N GLU A 15 13.87 -4.08 -10.54
CA GLU A 15 13.95 -3.86 -11.98
C GLU A 15 12.95 -2.80 -12.45
N LEU A 16 11.75 -2.76 -11.87
CA LEU A 16 10.73 -1.76 -12.18
C LEU A 16 11.12 -0.37 -11.70
N ILE A 17 11.60 -0.23 -10.46
CA ILE A 17 11.95 1.08 -9.88
C ILE A 17 13.14 1.72 -10.61
N THR A 18 14.14 0.93 -10.99
CA THR A 18 15.34 1.39 -11.72
C THR A 18 15.00 2.04 -13.07
N LYS A 19 13.85 1.70 -13.66
CA LYS A 19 13.40 2.22 -14.97
C LYS A 19 12.48 3.44 -14.86
N VAL A 20 12.17 3.92 -13.67
CA VAL A 20 11.31 5.10 -13.48
C VAL A 20 12.12 6.38 -13.73
N PRO A 21 11.65 7.30 -14.59
CA PRO A 21 12.35 8.57 -14.82
C PRO A 21 12.36 9.44 -13.55
N PRO A 22 13.39 10.29 -13.34
CA PRO A 22 13.52 11.04 -12.09
C PRO A 22 12.35 11.96 -11.75
N THR A 23 11.66 12.46 -12.76
CA THR A 23 10.46 13.30 -12.62
C THR A 23 9.31 12.60 -11.91
N LEU A 24 9.28 11.27 -11.89
CA LEU A 24 8.24 10.46 -11.29
C LEU A 24 8.62 9.91 -9.90
N HIS A 25 9.79 10.20 -9.34
CA HIS A 25 10.18 9.65 -8.02
C HIS A 25 9.22 10.07 -6.89
N THR A 26 8.75 11.31 -6.87
CA THR A 26 7.80 11.77 -5.83
C THR A 26 6.41 11.13 -5.98
N PRO A 27 5.79 11.09 -7.19
CA PRO A 27 4.60 10.29 -7.41
C PRO A 27 4.78 8.80 -7.10
N LEU A 28 5.94 8.22 -7.44
CA LEU A 28 6.27 6.82 -7.15
C LEU A 28 6.34 6.56 -5.65
N MET A 29 6.98 7.46 -4.88
CA MET A 29 7.04 7.38 -3.42
C MET A 29 5.62 7.38 -2.84
N SER A 30 4.78 8.34 -3.24
CA SER A 30 3.38 8.41 -2.83
C SER A 30 2.59 7.14 -3.20
N GLY A 31 2.75 6.65 -4.44
CA GLY A 31 2.08 5.45 -4.92
C GLY A 31 2.50 4.19 -4.17
N SER A 32 3.80 4.02 -3.89
CA SER A 32 4.30 2.89 -3.10
C SER A 32 3.79 2.91 -1.66
N ASN A 33 3.60 4.11 -1.08
CA ASN A 33 2.96 4.25 0.22
C ASN A 33 1.46 3.89 0.18
N ALA A 34 0.74 4.23 -0.90
CA ALA A 34 -0.64 3.79 -1.07
C ALA A 34 -0.76 2.25 -1.15
N ILE A 35 0.18 1.60 -1.85
CA ILE A 35 0.24 0.14 -1.98
C ILE A 35 0.55 -0.55 -0.65
N SER A 36 1.36 0.08 0.22
CA SER A 36 1.63 -0.45 1.57
C SER A 36 0.37 -0.56 2.44
N GLY A 37 -0.71 0.12 2.04
CA GLY A 37 -2.06 -0.06 2.59
C GLY A 37 -2.64 -1.48 2.47
N ILE A 38 -1.98 -2.40 1.77
CA ILE A 38 -2.30 -3.85 1.76
C ILE A 38 -2.38 -4.47 3.16
N THR A 39 -1.78 -3.82 4.17
CA THR A 39 -1.94 -4.17 5.60
C THR A 39 -3.40 -4.27 6.03
N ILE A 40 -4.33 -3.65 5.30
CA ILE A 40 -5.77 -3.79 5.50
C ILE A 40 -6.23 -5.26 5.51
N VAL A 41 -5.61 -6.14 4.71
CA VAL A 41 -5.96 -7.57 4.67
C VAL A 41 -5.72 -8.21 6.04
N GLY A 42 -4.56 -7.95 6.65
CA GLY A 42 -4.26 -8.44 7.99
C GLY A 42 -5.14 -7.80 9.08
N ALA A 43 -5.48 -6.52 8.90
CA ALA A 43 -6.35 -5.80 9.83
C ALA A 43 -7.78 -6.37 9.84
N ILE A 44 -8.36 -6.63 8.66
CA ILE A 44 -9.70 -7.24 8.53
C ILE A 44 -9.72 -8.64 9.15
N LEU A 45 -8.69 -9.46 8.90
CA LEU A 45 -8.58 -10.79 9.50
C LEU A 45 -8.50 -10.72 11.04
N SER A 46 -7.80 -9.72 11.58
CA SER A 46 -7.67 -9.52 13.03
C SER A 46 -8.96 -8.97 13.66
N ALA A 47 -9.68 -8.10 12.95
CA ALA A 47 -10.96 -7.54 13.40
C ALA A 47 -12.11 -8.56 13.33
N GLY A 48 -12.01 -9.58 12.47
CA GLY A 48 -13.03 -10.61 12.26
C GLY A 48 -12.97 -11.82 13.20
N LEU A 49 -12.19 -11.76 14.29
CA LEU A 49 -12.11 -12.84 15.27
C LEU A 49 -13.45 -12.99 16.02
N LYS A 50 -13.88 -14.25 16.25
CA LYS A 50 -15.19 -14.57 16.85
C LYS A 50 -15.41 -13.99 18.24
N ASP A 51 -14.35 -13.96 19.05
CA ASP A 51 -14.42 -13.47 20.43
C ASP A 51 -14.00 -12.01 20.50
N PHE A 52 -14.71 -11.21 21.29
CA PHE A 52 -14.38 -9.81 21.50
C PHE A 52 -13.17 -9.67 22.42
N THR A 53 -11.98 -9.75 21.83
CA THR A 53 -10.68 -9.72 22.53
C THR A 53 -9.95 -8.42 22.26
N VAL A 54 -8.83 -8.19 22.97
CA VAL A 54 -7.90 -7.09 22.70
C VAL A 54 -7.47 -7.08 21.22
N SER A 55 -7.26 -8.26 20.62
CA SER A 55 -6.91 -8.39 19.20
C SER A 55 -8.01 -7.88 18.27
N THR A 56 -9.28 -8.07 18.62
CA THR A 56 -10.43 -7.58 17.85
C THR A 56 -10.48 -6.05 17.86
N ILE A 57 -10.23 -5.43 19.02
CA ILE A 57 -10.18 -3.96 19.18
C ILE A 57 -8.99 -3.39 18.39
N LEU A 58 -7.80 -3.99 18.54
CA LEU A 58 -6.61 -3.58 17.80
C LEU A 58 -6.78 -3.78 16.29
N GLY A 59 -7.45 -4.86 15.88
CA GLY A 59 -7.82 -5.12 14.49
C GLY A 59 -8.72 -4.03 13.92
N LEU A 60 -9.76 -3.62 14.66
CA LEU A 60 -10.64 -2.52 14.26
C LEU A 60 -9.88 -1.20 14.06
N VAL A 61 -9.01 -0.85 15.02
CA VAL A 61 -8.14 0.34 14.93
C VAL A 61 -7.19 0.24 13.74
N ALA A 62 -6.61 -0.94 13.51
CA ALA A 62 -5.74 -1.20 12.37
C ALA A 62 -6.48 -1.05 11.03
N VAL A 63 -7.76 -1.45 10.94
CA VAL A 63 -8.58 -1.26 9.73
C VAL A 63 -8.75 0.23 9.44
N ILE A 64 -9.03 1.04 10.47
CA ILE A 64 -9.19 2.49 10.33
C ILE A 64 -7.89 3.11 9.78
N PHE A 65 -6.74 2.81 10.38
CA PHE A 65 -5.46 3.35 9.91
C PHE A 65 -5.07 2.84 8.52
N ALA A 66 -5.30 1.57 8.23
CA ALA A 66 -5.05 1.01 6.90
C ALA A 66 -5.91 1.70 5.84
N MET A 67 -7.19 1.95 6.13
CA MET A 67 -8.10 2.67 5.23
C MET A 67 -7.66 4.12 5.01
N ILE A 68 -7.22 4.82 6.06
CA ILE A 68 -6.65 6.18 5.92
C ILE A 68 -5.44 6.16 4.98
N ASN A 69 -4.53 5.19 5.12
CA ASN A 69 -3.37 5.06 4.24
C ASN A 69 -3.78 4.75 2.79
N VAL A 70 -4.67 3.79 2.57
CA VAL A 70 -5.17 3.43 1.22
C VAL A 70 -5.81 4.64 0.55
N VAL A 71 -6.83 5.22 1.19
CA VAL A 71 -7.61 6.32 0.59
C VAL A 71 -6.73 7.56 0.41
N GLY A 72 -6.01 7.98 1.46
CA GLY A 72 -5.11 9.13 1.40
C GLY A 72 -4.01 8.96 0.35
N GLY A 73 -3.34 7.81 0.37
CA GLY A 73 -2.27 7.50 -0.56
C GLY A 73 -2.71 7.52 -2.03
N PHE A 74 -3.83 6.89 -2.37
CA PHE A 74 -4.33 6.88 -3.75
C PHE A 74 -4.83 8.27 -4.19
N LEU A 75 -5.50 9.02 -3.32
CA LEU A 75 -5.96 10.39 -3.63
C LEU A 75 -4.79 11.36 -3.89
N VAL A 76 -3.74 11.30 -3.06
CA VAL A 76 -2.54 12.13 -3.24
C VAL A 76 -1.80 11.73 -4.52
N THR A 77 -1.64 10.43 -4.77
CA THR A 77 -0.97 9.92 -5.96
C THR A 77 -1.70 10.34 -7.24
N ASP A 78 -3.03 10.24 -7.27
CA ASP A 78 -3.84 10.71 -8.40
C ASP A 78 -3.66 12.21 -8.67
N ARG A 79 -3.67 13.04 -7.61
CA ARG A 79 -3.40 14.48 -7.73
C ARG A 79 -2.01 14.77 -8.31
N MET A 80 -0.99 14.04 -7.86
CA MET A 80 0.38 14.18 -8.37
C MET A 80 0.47 13.78 -9.84
N LEU A 81 -0.14 12.65 -10.24
CA LEU A 81 -0.11 12.17 -11.62
C LEU A 81 -0.88 13.07 -12.59
N LYS A 82 -1.94 13.74 -12.12
CA LYS A 82 -2.68 14.75 -12.92
C LYS A 82 -1.80 15.92 -13.36
N MET A 83 -0.72 16.23 -12.65
CA MET A 83 0.22 17.31 -13.02
C MET A 83 1.02 16.98 -14.29
N PHE A 84 1.08 15.70 -14.70
CA PHE A 84 1.78 15.24 -15.91
C PHE A 84 0.87 15.13 -17.14
N LYS A 85 -0.45 15.32 -16.98
CA LYS A 85 -1.35 15.37 -18.13
C LYS A 85 -1.12 16.68 -18.88
N LYS A 86 -0.84 16.60 -20.18
CA LYS A 86 -0.92 17.78 -21.06
C LYS A 86 -2.35 18.33 -20.98
N LYS A 87 -2.45 19.66 -20.86
CA LYS A 87 -3.71 20.38 -21.06
C LYS A 87 -4.29 20.09 -22.43
#